data_AF-A0A964L2L8-F1
#
_entry.id   AF-A0A964L2L8-F1
#
_cell.length_a   1.000
_cell.length_b   1.000
_cell.length_c   1.000
_cell.angle_alpha   90.00
_cell.angle_beta   90.00
_cell.angle_gamma   90.00
#
_symmetry.space_group_name_H-M   'P 1'
#
loop_
_entity.id
_entity.type
_entity.pdbx_description
1 polymer ?
#
loop_
_entity_poly.entity_id
_entity_poly.type
_entity_poly.pdbx_seq_one_letter_code
_entity_poly.pdbx_strand_id
1 'polypeptide(L)'
;MTIDTLTTISATAPTRHIALDGTSNFRDLGGYTGQDGRAVRWRRLFRSDHLAALSADDQALLLGLGLARVCDFRGVTERAELACAIPGAQVHSLAIEPAIVQGMKSLMDAGQRLTAQDTVVLMEDIYRAFVRPLVVPCGN
;
A
#
# COMPACT_ATOMS: atom_id res chain seq x y z
N MET A 1 -19.71 48.63 -22.57
CA MET A 1 -18.88 48.51 -21.36
C MET A 1 -19.42 47.36 -20.55
N THR A 2 -18.85 46.17 -20.72
CA THR A 2 -17.91 45.45 -19.80
C THR A 2 -18.69 44.68 -18.71
N ILE A 3 -19.02 43.41 -18.99
CA ILE A 3 -18.43 42.16 -18.45
C ILE A 3 -18.65 42.01 -16.94
N ASP A 4 -19.34 40.93 -16.54
CA ASP A 4 -18.81 40.02 -15.53
C ASP A 4 -19.41 38.62 -15.69
N THR A 5 -18.63 37.81 -16.42
CA THR A 5 -18.77 36.36 -16.54
C THR A 5 -18.58 35.72 -15.17
N LEU A 6 -19.60 35.03 -14.67
CA LEU A 6 -19.48 34.08 -13.56
C LEU A 6 -18.55 32.95 -14.02
N THR A 7 -17.26 33.10 -13.72
CA THR A 7 -16.26 32.05 -13.85
C THR A 7 -16.62 30.96 -12.85
N THR A 8 -17.40 29.98 -13.28
CA THR A 8 -17.56 28.71 -12.56
C THR A 8 -16.18 28.09 -12.46
N ILE A 9 -15.57 28.19 -11.27
CA ILE A 9 -14.35 27.45 -10.94
C ILE A 9 -14.75 25.97 -10.94
N SER A 10 -14.55 25.32 -12.08
CA SER A 10 -14.68 23.88 -12.20
C SER A 10 -13.57 23.27 -11.34
N ALA A 11 -13.93 22.84 -10.13
CA ALA A 11 -12.99 22.18 -9.22
C ALA A 11 -12.44 20.95 -9.93
N THR A 12 -11.18 21.00 -10.35
CA THR A 12 -10.52 19.89 -11.04
C THR A 12 -10.56 18.67 -10.12
N ALA A 13 -11.00 17.53 -10.65
CA ALA A 13 -11.02 16.29 -9.89
C ALA A 13 -9.63 16.03 -9.28
N PRO A 14 -9.54 15.61 -8.01
CA PRO A 14 -8.27 15.42 -7.33
C PRO A 14 -7.40 14.41 -8.09
N THR A 15 -6.13 14.75 -8.28
CA THR A 15 -5.17 13.86 -8.95
C THR A 15 -4.92 12.63 -8.10
N ARG A 16 -5.03 11.45 -8.74
CA ARG A 16 -4.79 10.15 -8.11
C ARG A 16 -3.31 9.89 -7.87
N HIS A 17 -2.49 10.16 -8.87
CA HIS A 17 -1.04 10.02 -8.77
C HIS A 17 -0.44 11.25 -8.14
N ILE A 18 0.40 11.03 -7.14
CA ILE A 18 1.16 12.08 -6.50
C ILE A 18 2.62 11.66 -6.66
N ALA A 19 3.39 12.44 -7.41
CA ALA A 19 4.79 12.17 -7.63
C ALA A 19 5.56 12.40 -6.33
N LEU A 20 6.42 11.43 -6.01
CA LEU A 20 7.39 11.50 -4.93
C LEU A 20 8.71 11.00 -5.51
N ASP A 21 9.81 11.59 -5.10
CA ASP A 21 11.14 11.24 -5.63
C ASP A 21 11.65 9.94 -5.02
N GLY A 22 11.42 9.76 -3.72
CA GLY A 22 11.93 8.65 -2.93
C GLY A 22 11.08 7.38 -2.92
N THR A 23 9.97 7.35 -3.64
CA THR A 23 9.12 6.16 -3.72
C THR A 23 8.34 6.10 -5.02
N SER A 24 7.99 4.89 -5.42
CA SER A 24 7.14 4.65 -6.59
C SER A 24 5.70 4.35 -6.17
N ASN A 25 4.79 4.39 -7.14
CA ASN A 25 3.40 3.93 -6.98
C ASN A 25 2.60 4.61 -5.87
N PHE A 26 2.98 5.84 -5.45
CA PHE A 26 2.21 6.61 -4.50
C PHE A 26 0.91 7.14 -5.14
N ARG A 27 -0.23 6.66 -4.63
CA ARG A 27 -1.56 6.93 -5.21
C ARG A 27 -2.60 7.13 -4.13
N ASP A 28 -3.47 8.12 -4.34
CA ASP A 28 -4.72 8.28 -3.60
C ASP A 28 -5.71 7.18 -4.01
N LEU A 29 -6.35 6.54 -3.04
CA LEU A 29 -7.40 5.53 -3.27
C LEU A 29 -8.80 6.14 -3.24
N GLY A 30 -8.93 7.46 -3.15
CA GLY A 30 -10.17 8.18 -3.30
C GLY A 30 -10.90 7.85 -4.61
N GLY A 31 -12.22 7.92 -4.56
CA GLY A 31 -13.09 7.68 -5.71
C GLY A 31 -13.27 6.21 -6.10
N TYR A 32 -12.54 5.25 -5.51
CA TYR A 32 -12.88 3.84 -5.70
C TYR A 32 -14.21 3.51 -5.03
N THR A 33 -15.07 2.77 -5.74
CA THR A 33 -16.35 2.30 -5.21
C THR A 33 -16.08 1.14 -4.24
N GLY A 34 -16.45 1.36 -2.99
CA GLY A 34 -16.43 0.35 -1.94
C GLY A 34 -17.78 -0.36 -1.79
N GLN A 35 -17.98 -0.95 -0.62
CA GLN A 35 -19.20 -1.67 -0.27
C GLN A 35 -20.44 -0.75 -0.35
N ASP A 36 -21.55 -1.32 -0.85
CA ASP A 36 -22.83 -0.63 -1.00
C ASP A 36 -22.79 0.58 -1.94
N GLY A 37 -21.85 0.61 -2.88
CA GLY A 37 -21.70 1.72 -3.84
C GLY A 37 -21.08 2.99 -3.25
N ARG A 38 -20.64 2.97 -1.99
CA ARG A 38 -20.03 4.13 -1.33
C ARG A 38 -18.61 4.35 -1.83
N ALA A 39 -18.29 5.55 -2.28
CA ALA A 39 -16.94 5.89 -2.72
C ALA A 39 -15.99 6.14 -1.54
N VAL A 40 -14.73 5.70 -1.68
CA VAL A 40 -13.65 6.10 -0.78
C VAL A 40 -13.46 7.61 -0.88
N ARG A 41 -13.42 8.30 0.27
CA ARG A 41 -13.17 9.74 0.32
C ARG A 41 -11.75 10.05 -0.17
N TRP A 42 -11.62 11.03 -1.05
CA TRP A 42 -10.32 11.54 -1.50
C TRP A 42 -9.46 12.07 -0.36
N ARG A 43 -8.14 11.91 -0.49
CA ARG A 43 -7.13 12.35 0.48
C ARG A 43 -7.29 11.76 1.88
N ARG A 44 -7.79 10.52 1.95
CA ARG A 44 -7.97 9.78 3.21
C ARG A 44 -7.22 8.46 3.27
N LEU A 45 -6.97 7.84 2.12
CA LEU A 45 -6.28 6.56 2.04
C LEU A 45 -5.36 6.58 0.83
N PHE A 46 -4.10 6.23 1.05
CA PHE A 46 -3.07 6.16 0.02
C PHE A 46 -2.47 4.76 0.00
N ARG A 47 -1.90 4.39 -1.16
CA ARG A 47 -1.00 3.25 -1.29
C ARG A 47 0.33 3.73 -1.86
N SER A 48 1.40 3.03 -1.56
CA SER A 48 2.73 3.27 -2.10
C SER A 48 3.52 1.98 -2.11
N ASP A 49 4.71 2.04 -2.69
CA ASP A 49 5.80 1.13 -2.36
C ASP A 49 6.39 1.46 -0.96
N HIS A 50 7.55 0.92 -0.62
CA HIS A 50 8.28 1.29 0.59
C HIS A 50 8.58 2.81 0.63
N LEU A 51 8.57 3.38 1.84
CA LEU A 51 8.71 4.82 2.09
C LEU A 51 10.05 5.19 2.78
N ALA A 52 11.02 4.27 2.75
CA ALA A 52 12.30 4.46 3.44
C ALA A 52 13.24 5.48 2.78
N ALA A 53 13.03 5.80 1.49
CA ALA A 53 13.93 6.66 0.71
C ALA A 53 13.33 8.06 0.42
N LEU A 54 12.29 8.46 1.15
CA LEU A 54 11.62 9.76 0.94
C LEU A 54 12.59 10.93 1.18
N SER A 55 12.60 11.86 0.22
CA SER A 55 13.31 13.13 0.36
C SER A 55 12.65 14.02 1.42
N ALA A 56 13.32 15.12 1.81
CA ALA A 56 12.73 16.09 2.72
C ALA A 56 11.47 16.76 2.10
N ASP A 57 11.50 17.00 0.79
CA ASP A 57 10.38 17.59 0.05
C ASP A 57 9.21 16.61 -0.04
N ASP A 58 9.49 15.32 -0.24
CA ASP A 58 8.47 14.26 -0.18
C ASP A 58 7.79 14.24 1.19
N GLN A 59 8.57 14.29 2.27
CA GLN A 59 8.05 14.28 3.64
C GLN A 59 7.18 15.52 3.90
N ALA A 60 7.61 16.70 3.47
CA ALA A 60 6.84 17.94 3.58
C ALA A 60 5.53 17.87 2.78
N LEU A 61 5.57 17.31 1.57
CA LEU A 61 4.38 17.09 0.75
C LEU A 61 3.39 16.16 1.46
N LEU A 62 3.86 15.02 1.97
CA LEU A 62 3.03 14.06 2.69
C LEU A 62 2.41 14.65 3.96
N LEU A 63 3.15 15.49 4.68
CA LEU A 63 2.63 16.25 5.82
C LEU A 63 1.57 17.27 5.41
N GLY A 64 1.77 17.97 4.29
CA GLY A 64 0.76 18.86 3.70
C GLY A 64 -0.52 18.15 3.28
N LEU A 65 -0.44 16.85 2.94
CA LEU A 65 -1.60 15.98 2.69
C LEU A 65 -2.29 15.50 3.98
N GLY A 66 -1.71 15.78 5.15
CA GLY A 66 -2.22 15.33 6.45
C GLY A 66 -1.93 13.84 6.72
N LEU A 67 -0.86 13.29 6.15
CA LEU A 67 -0.46 11.90 6.42
C LEU A 67 -0.04 11.76 7.90
N ALA A 68 -0.88 11.10 8.69
CA ALA A 68 -0.64 10.90 10.12
C ALA A 68 -0.27 9.47 10.51
N ARG A 69 -0.55 8.49 9.63
CA ARG A 69 -0.32 7.07 9.90
C ARG A 69 0.15 6.33 8.66
N VAL A 70 1.08 5.41 8.86
CA VAL A 70 1.59 4.47 7.86
C VAL A 70 1.37 3.05 8.37
N CYS A 71 0.75 2.21 7.57
CA CYS A 71 0.69 0.77 7.81
C CYS A 71 1.77 0.11 6.95
N ASP A 72 2.83 -0.39 7.59
CA ASP A 72 3.94 -1.06 6.90
C ASP A 72 3.68 -2.58 6.91
N PHE A 73 3.44 -3.13 5.72
CA PHE A 73 3.14 -4.55 5.51
C PHE A 73 4.38 -5.39 5.20
N ARG A 74 5.56 -4.77 5.08
CA ARG A 74 6.80 -5.49 4.78
C ARG A 74 7.14 -6.49 5.87
N GLY A 75 7.83 -7.56 5.49
CA GLY A 75 8.34 -8.56 6.42
C GLY A 75 9.31 -7.94 7.43
N VAL A 76 9.51 -8.61 8.56
CA VAL A 76 10.35 -8.08 9.65
C VAL A 76 11.77 -7.76 9.18
N THR A 77 12.38 -8.64 8.40
CA THR A 77 13.74 -8.46 7.86
C THR A 77 13.82 -7.29 6.89
N GLU A 78 12.90 -7.24 5.92
CA GLU A 78 12.85 -6.18 4.90
C GLU A 78 12.67 -4.80 5.54
N ARG A 79 11.82 -4.70 6.57
CA ARG A 79 11.64 -3.46 7.33
C ARG A 79 12.90 -3.05 8.10
N ALA A 80 13.65 -4.02 8.64
CA ALA A 80 14.86 -3.74 9.41
C ALA A 80 16.00 -3.20 8.52
N GLU A 81 16.06 -3.63 7.26
CA GLU A 81 17.04 -3.13 6.28
C GLU A 81 16.77 -1.68 5.87
N LEU A 82 15.50 -1.33 5.69
CA LEU A 82 15.07 -0.01 5.21
C LEU A 82 13.92 0.51 6.06
N ALA A 83 14.23 1.24 7.13
CA ALA A 83 13.23 1.80 8.02
C ALA A 83 12.43 2.93 7.35
N CYS A 84 11.10 2.88 7.44
CA CYS A 84 10.24 4.02 7.10
C CYS A 84 10.19 4.97 8.30
N ALA A 85 10.66 6.20 8.12
CA ALA A 85 10.55 7.26 9.12
C ALA A 85 10.01 8.54 8.46
N ILE A 86 8.82 8.96 8.86
CA ILE A 86 8.20 10.21 8.41
C ILE A 86 7.90 11.03 9.67
N PRO A 87 8.51 12.22 9.84
CA PRO A 87 8.28 13.07 11.00
C PRO A 87 6.78 13.34 11.20
N GLY A 88 6.27 13.17 12.42
CA GLY A 88 4.86 13.44 12.75
C GLY A 88 3.86 12.35 12.33
N ALA A 89 4.27 11.32 11.60
CA ALA A 89 3.42 10.17 11.29
C ALA A 89 3.77 8.96 12.16
N GLN A 90 2.75 8.22 12.60
CA GLN A 90 2.92 6.96 13.32
C GLN A 90 3.04 5.80 12.33
N VAL A 91 4.08 4.97 12.48
CA VAL A 91 4.30 3.79 11.62
C VAL A 91 3.92 2.51 12.37
N HIS A 92 2.86 1.85 11.90
CA HIS A 92 2.37 0.59 12.44
C HIS A 92 2.94 -0.59 11.63
N SER A 93 3.61 -1.54 12.30
CA SER A 93 4.05 -2.78 11.65
C SER A 93 2.89 -3.76 11.59
N LEU A 94 2.54 -4.21 10.40
CA LEU A 94 1.54 -5.25 10.14
C LEU A 94 2.18 -6.28 9.21
N ALA A 95 3.30 -6.86 9.64
CA ALA A 95 4.17 -7.65 8.78
C ALA A 95 3.42 -8.80 8.10
N ILE A 96 3.55 -8.87 6.77
CA ILE A 96 3.08 -9.98 5.96
C ILE A 96 4.32 -10.70 5.46
N GLU A 97 4.63 -11.84 6.08
CA GLU A 97 5.83 -12.59 5.72
C GLU A 97 5.70 -13.20 4.31
N PRO A 98 6.77 -13.15 3.48
CA PRO A 98 6.74 -13.64 2.12
C PRO A 98 6.68 -15.18 2.09
N ALA A 99 5.46 -15.72 2.21
CA ALA A 99 5.19 -17.15 2.21
C ALA A 99 5.60 -17.85 0.90
N ILE A 100 5.82 -17.10 -0.18
CA ILE A 100 6.26 -17.63 -1.48
C ILE A 100 7.63 -18.29 -1.39
N VAL A 101 8.57 -17.69 -0.67
CA VAL A 101 9.93 -18.21 -0.56
C VAL A 101 9.91 -19.58 0.12
N GLN A 102 9.10 -19.70 1.17
CA GLN A 102 8.93 -20.96 1.88
C GLN A 102 8.27 -22.02 1.00
N GLY A 103 7.21 -21.66 0.26
CA GLY A 103 6.54 -22.59 -0.66
C GLY A 103 7.44 -23.08 -1.79
N MET A 104 8.22 -22.17 -2.41
CA MET A 104 9.20 -22.52 -3.43
C MET A 104 10.30 -23.43 -2.88
N LYS A 105 10.81 -23.13 -1.68
CA LYS A 105 11.81 -23.96 -1.00
C LYS A 105 11.29 -25.37 -0.75
N SER A 106 10.06 -25.53 -0.25
CA SER A 106 9.46 -26.85 -0.02
C SER A 106 9.32 -27.68 -1.30
N LEU A 107 8.96 -27.06 -2.43
CA LEU A 107 8.88 -27.73 -3.73
C LEU A 107 10.27 -28.18 -4.22
N MET A 108 11.29 -27.32 -4.04
CA MET A 108 12.68 -27.66 -4.38
C MET A 108 13.24 -28.78 -3.49
N ASP A 109 12.98 -28.73 -2.18
CA ASP A 109 13.41 -29.75 -1.22
C ASP A 109 12.74 -31.12 -1.51
N ALA A 110 11.53 -31.11 -2.09
CA ALA A 110 10.84 -32.31 -2.58
C ALA A 110 11.39 -32.83 -3.93
N GLY A 111 12.43 -32.21 -4.47
CA GLY A 111 13.05 -32.57 -5.74
C GLY A 111 12.23 -32.20 -6.97
N GLN A 112 11.18 -31.38 -6.83
CA GLN A 112 10.40 -30.92 -7.97
C GLN A 112 11.11 -29.78 -8.69
N ARG A 113 11.09 -29.84 -10.02
CA ARG A 113 11.52 -28.71 -10.86
C ARG A 113 10.40 -27.70 -10.92
N LEU A 114 10.66 -26.49 -10.42
CA LEU A 114 9.68 -25.41 -10.41
C LEU A 114 9.31 -25.00 -11.85
N THR A 115 8.01 -24.98 -12.15
CA THR A 115 7.47 -24.45 -13.40
C THR A 115 6.81 -23.08 -13.18
N ALA A 116 6.52 -22.38 -14.28
CA ALA A 116 5.72 -21.16 -14.23
C ALA A 116 4.32 -21.42 -13.64
N GLN A 117 3.72 -22.57 -13.96
CA GLN A 117 2.41 -22.94 -13.45
C GLN A 117 2.41 -23.15 -11.93
N ASP A 118 3.45 -23.81 -11.40
CA ASP A 118 3.58 -24.01 -9.95
C ASP A 118 3.69 -22.67 -9.22
N THR A 119 4.39 -21.71 -9.82
CA THR A 119 4.53 -20.36 -9.26
C THR A 119 3.20 -19.61 -9.25
N VAL A 120 2.38 -19.76 -10.30
CA VAL A 120 1.02 -19.19 -10.35
C VAL A 120 0.15 -19.77 -9.24
N VAL A 121 0.11 -21.11 -9.11
CA VAL A 121 -0.67 -21.79 -8.07
C VAL A 121 -0.24 -21.32 -6.68
N LEU A 122 1.06 -21.25 -6.43
CA LEU A 122 1.58 -20.81 -5.13
C LEU A 122 1.23 -19.34 -4.85
N MET A 123 1.26 -18.46 -5.85
CA MET A 123 0.81 -17.08 -5.71
C MET A 123 -0.68 -16.99 -5.38
N GLU A 124 -1.53 -17.76 -6.06
CA GLU A 124 -2.96 -17.80 -5.77
C GLU A 124 -3.24 -18.26 -4.34
N ASP A 125 -2.56 -19.29 -3.87
CA ASP A 125 -2.70 -19.82 -2.51
C ASP A 125 -2.33 -18.77 -1.45
N ILE A 126 -1.27 -17.99 -1.69
CA ILE A 126 -0.85 -16.91 -0.81
C ILE A 126 -1.88 -15.78 -0.77
N TYR A 127 -2.39 -15.34 -1.93
CA TYR A 127 -3.43 -14.31 -1.96
C TYR A 127 -4.70 -14.76 -1.23
N ARG A 128 -5.08 -16.04 -1.38
CA ARG A 128 -6.20 -16.62 -0.63
C ARG A 128 -5.92 -16.63 0.87
N ALA A 129 -4.69 -16.89 1.29
CA ALA A 129 -4.32 -16.90 2.70
C ALA A 129 -4.45 -15.52 3.37
N PHE A 130 -4.16 -14.43 2.65
CA PHE A 130 -4.27 -13.06 3.20
C PHE A 130 -5.68 -12.64 3.60
N VAL A 131 -6.71 -13.21 2.96
CA VAL A 131 -8.11 -12.85 3.20
C VAL A 131 -8.87 -13.90 4.01
N ARG A 132 -8.22 -15.02 4.34
CA ARG A 132 -8.82 -16.00 5.25
C ARG A 132 -8.86 -15.39 6.65
N PRO A 133 -10.00 -15.47 7.36
CA PRO A 133 -10.06 -15.02 8.73
C PRO A 133 -9.03 -15.80 9.53
N LEU A 134 -8.13 -15.08 10.22
CA LEU A 134 -7.29 -15.66 11.25
C LEU A 134 -8.24 -16.25 12.29
N VAL A 135 -8.34 -17.58 12.34
CA VAL A 135 -8.93 -18.26 13.49
C VAL A 135 -7.95 -18.01 14.63
N VAL A 136 -8.19 -16.96 15.39
CA VAL A 136 -7.57 -16.79 16.70
C VAL A 136 -8.22 -17.83 17.60
N PRO A 137 -7.52 -18.90 18.03
CA PRO A 137 -8.06 -19.76 19.05
C PRO A 137 -8.28 -18.89 20.29
N CYS A 138 -9.53 -18.71 20.70
CA CYS A 138 -9.84 -18.19 22.02
C CYS A 138 -9.21 -19.16 23.01
N GLY A 139 -8.15 -18.72 23.70
CA GLY A 139 -7.54 -19.48 24.79
C GLY A 139 -8.57 -19.73 25.88
N ASN A 140 -8.58 -20.97 26.37
CA ASN A 140 -9.31 -21.41 27.56
C ASN A 140 -8.56 -20.98 28.83
#